data_AF-A0A969EAR8-F1
#
_entry.id   AF-A0A969EAR8-F1
#
_cell.length_a   1.000
_cell.length_b   1.000
_cell.length_c   1.000
_cell.angle_alpha   90.00
_cell.angle_beta   90.00
_cell.angle_gamma   90.00
#
_symmetry.space_group_name_H-M   'P 1'
#
loop_
_entity.id
_entity.type
_entity.pdbx_description
1 polymer ?
#
loop_
_entity_poly.entity_id
_entity_poly.type
_entity_poly.pdbx_seq_one_letter_code
_entity_poly.pdbx_strand_id
1 'polypeptide(L)'
;MESKSLQTSQIKFDEKNQVWSGKAQVDASDSRIVTLPSGRQLKTTLLLRGEFDILAVNCYGFNKTWRFQFARNRDLPFSLYKKYTSEEQSALISSLIRVTWPPQPPFNSDLRLLLDEMLEAGEGSDPSEIGLE
;
A
#
# COMPACT_ATOMS: atom_id res chain seq x y z
N MET A 1 5.04 -1.82 8.81
CA MET A 1 5.00 -2.37 7.44
C MET A 1 3.78 -3.25 7.27
N GLU A 2 3.14 -3.23 6.11
CA GLU A 2 2.06 -4.16 5.71
C GLU A 2 2.53 -5.04 4.56
N SER A 3 2.27 -6.34 4.62
CA SER A 3 2.71 -7.31 3.59
C SER A 3 1.53 -7.98 2.91
N LYS A 4 1.43 -7.84 1.58
CA LYS A 4 0.34 -8.37 0.76
C LYS A 4 0.87 -9.18 -0.43
N SER A 5 -0.04 -9.90 -1.09
CA SER A 5 0.24 -10.67 -2.30
C SER A 5 -0.70 -10.25 -3.43
N LEU A 6 -0.27 -10.50 -4.67
CA LEU A 6 -1.13 -10.33 -5.84
C LEU A 6 -2.34 -11.26 -5.76
N GLN A 7 -3.50 -10.74 -6.15
CA GLN A 7 -4.69 -11.55 -6.39
C GLN A 7 -4.49 -12.35 -7.69
N THR A 8 -4.40 -13.67 -7.58
CA THR A 8 -4.15 -14.59 -8.71
C THR A 8 -5.09 -14.34 -9.89
N SER A 9 -6.38 -14.10 -9.63
CA SER A 9 -7.39 -13.87 -10.66
C SER A 9 -7.27 -12.55 -11.42
N GLN A 10 -6.45 -11.61 -10.91
CA GLN A 10 -6.25 -10.29 -11.50
C GLN A 10 -4.94 -10.19 -12.30
N ILE A 11 -4.13 -11.24 -12.33
CA ILE A 11 -2.83 -11.24 -12.99
C ILE A 11 -3.02 -11.38 -14.50
N LYS A 12 -2.33 -10.53 -15.26
CA LYS A 12 -2.31 -10.51 -16.72
C LYS A 12 -0.91 -10.23 -17.24
N PHE A 13 -0.54 -10.90 -18.33
CA PHE A 13 0.66 -10.59 -19.09
C PHE A 13 0.28 -9.93 -20.40
N ASP A 14 0.88 -8.78 -20.69
CA ASP A 14 0.80 -8.11 -21.99
C ASP A 14 2.01 -8.53 -22.83
N GLU A 15 1.79 -9.43 -23.78
CA GLU A 15 2.85 -9.95 -24.66
C GLU A 15 3.46 -8.88 -25.56
N LYS A 16 2.69 -7.86 -25.97
CA LYS A 16 3.18 -6.82 -26.87
C LYS A 16 4.18 -5.92 -26.17
N ASN A 17 3.88 -5.54 -24.94
CA ASN A 17 4.71 -4.63 -24.14
C ASN A 17 5.67 -5.37 -23.20
N GLN A 18 5.57 -6.69 -23.10
CA GLN A 18 6.32 -7.54 -22.15
C GLN A 18 6.14 -7.08 -20.69
N VAL A 19 4.91 -6.69 -20.33
CA VAL A 19 4.57 -6.15 -19.01
C VAL A 19 3.62 -7.08 -18.28
N TRP A 20 3.95 -7.40 -17.02
CA TRP A 20 2.98 -7.99 -16.11
C TRP A 20 2.15 -6.92 -15.43
N SER A 21 0.88 -7.22 -15.18
CA SER A 21 0.01 -6.40 -14.35
C SER A 21 -0.84 -7.26 -13.44
N GLY A 22 -1.16 -6.75 -12.26
CA GLY A 22 -2.01 -7.41 -11.28
C GLY A 22 -2.53 -6.41 -10.27
N LYS A 23 -3.25 -6.91 -9.27
CA LYS A 23 -3.75 -6.11 -8.16
C LYS A 23 -3.43 -6.79 -6.84
N ALA A 24 -3.02 -6.02 -5.85
CA ALA A 24 -2.93 -6.46 -4.46
C ALA A 24 -4.14 -5.92 -3.68
N GLN A 25 -4.69 -6.74 -2.80
CA GLN A 25 -5.71 -6.29 -1.86
C GLN A 25 -5.04 -5.72 -0.61
N VAL A 26 -5.35 -4.47 -0.30
CA VAL A 26 -4.74 -3.68 0.77
C VAL A 26 -5.83 -3.24 1.74
N ASP A 27 -6.56 -4.23 2.24
CA ASP A 27 -7.57 -4.09 3.28
C ASP A 27 -7.10 -4.78 4.57
N ALA A 28 -7.67 -4.36 5.69
CA ALA A 28 -7.64 -5.13 6.93
C ALA A 28 -8.44 -6.44 6.77
N SER A 29 -8.07 -7.46 7.54
CA SER A 29 -8.80 -8.73 7.57
C SER A 29 -10.18 -8.61 8.23
N ASP A 30 -10.35 -7.63 9.10
CA ASP A 30 -11.54 -7.38 9.89
C ASP A 30 -12.17 -6.01 9.57
N SER A 31 -13.48 -5.88 9.83
CA SER A 31 -14.16 -4.59 9.79
C SER A 31 -14.09 -3.92 11.15
N ARG A 32 -13.43 -2.77 11.21
CA ARG A 32 -13.13 -2.03 12.44
C ARG A 32 -13.57 -0.58 12.32
N ILE A 33 -13.61 0.08 13.46
CA ILE A 33 -13.88 1.52 13.54
C ILE A 33 -12.54 2.24 13.47
N VAL A 34 -12.40 3.16 12.51
CA VAL A 34 -11.25 4.05 12.37
C VAL A 34 -11.66 5.49 12.70
N THR A 35 -10.72 6.28 13.21
CA THR A 35 -10.93 7.70 13.50
C THR A 35 -10.29 8.52 12.38
N LEU A 36 -11.11 9.35 11.73
CA LEU A 36 -10.69 10.26 10.66
C LEU A 36 -10.03 11.52 11.25
N PRO A 37 -9.33 12.35 10.45
CA PRO A 37 -8.69 13.58 10.94
C PRO A 37 -9.64 14.56 11.63
N SER A 38 -10.92 14.62 11.23
CA SER A 38 -11.94 15.42 11.93
C SER A 38 -12.35 14.88 13.31
N GLY A 39 -11.86 13.70 13.71
CA GLY A 39 -12.32 12.95 14.89
C GLY A 39 -13.56 12.10 14.63
N ARG A 40 -14.15 12.16 13.43
CA ARG A 40 -15.29 11.32 13.05
C ARG A 40 -14.89 9.84 12.99
N GLN A 41 -15.80 8.97 13.40
CA GLN A 41 -15.60 7.52 13.32
C GLN A 41 -16.24 6.94 12.06
N LEU A 42 -15.53 6.02 11.40
CA LEU A 42 -16.00 5.27 10.25
C LEU A 42 -15.78 3.78 10.48
N LYS A 43 -16.82 2.96 10.26
CA LYS A 43 -16.67 1.51 10.19
C LYS A 43 -16.27 1.08 8.78
N THR A 44 -15.09 0.48 8.61
CA THR A 44 -14.55 0.09 7.31
C THR A 44 -13.57 -1.07 7.43
N THR A 45 -13.24 -1.70 6.31
CA THR A 45 -12.10 -2.63 6.18
C THR A 45 -10.87 -1.95 5.56
N LEU A 46 -11.02 -0.73 5.04
CA LEU A 46 -9.91 -0.01 4.42
C LEU A 46 -8.90 0.48 5.46
N LEU A 47 -7.64 0.48 5.08
CA LEU A 47 -6.52 0.98 5.88
C LEU A 47 -6.43 2.51 5.77
N LEU A 48 -6.08 3.17 6.87
CA LEU A 48 -5.84 4.62 6.88
C LEU A 48 -4.51 4.95 6.17
N ARG A 49 -4.47 6.12 5.54
CA ARG A 49 -3.20 6.70 5.12
C ARG A 49 -2.38 7.09 6.36
N GLY A 50 -1.13 6.67 6.38
CA GLY A 50 -0.21 6.78 7.52
C GLY A 50 -0.37 5.67 8.57
N GLU A 51 -1.27 4.70 8.41
CA GLU A 51 -1.45 3.62 9.40
C GLU A 51 -0.24 2.69 9.52
N PHE A 52 0.56 2.61 8.46
CA PHE A 52 1.81 1.88 8.38
C PHE A 52 2.76 2.64 7.46
N ASP A 53 4.06 2.37 7.52
CA ASP A 53 5.02 3.14 6.69
C ASP A 53 5.12 2.62 5.26
N ILE A 54 5.33 1.30 5.11
CA ILE A 54 5.64 0.65 3.85
C ILE A 54 4.67 -0.49 3.57
N LEU A 55 4.17 -0.55 2.33
CA LEU A 55 3.50 -1.71 1.76
C LEU A 55 4.53 -2.55 0.99
N ALA A 56 4.66 -3.83 1.35
CA ALA A 56 5.43 -4.81 0.59
C ALA A 56 4.47 -5.76 -0.16
N VAL A 57 4.59 -5.84 -1.49
CA VAL A 57 3.78 -6.72 -2.33
C VAL A 57 4.63 -7.83 -2.92
N ASN A 58 4.30 -9.07 -2.55
CA ASN A 58 4.87 -10.26 -3.16
C ASN A 58 4.39 -10.41 -4.63
N CYS A 59 5.36 -10.43 -5.55
CA CYS A 59 5.15 -10.48 -7.00
C CYS A 59 5.40 -11.88 -7.61
N TYR A 60 5.51 -12.95 -6.80
CA TYR A 60 5.69 -14.33 -7.26
C TYR A 60 4.63 -14.76 -8.30
N GLY A 61 3.42 -14.22 -8.19
CA GLY A 61 2.33 -14.48 -9.13
C GLY A 61 2.63 -14.13 -10.59
N PHE A 62 3.52 -13.17 -10.86
CA PHE A 62 3.87 -12.74 -12.22
C PHE A 62 4.69 -13.79 -12.98
N ASN A 63 5.90 -14.10 -12.50
CA ASN A 63 6.83 -14.95 -13.24
C ASN A 63 7.41 -16.09 -12.40
N LYS A 64 6.74 -16.47 -11.29
CA LYS A 64 7.17 -17.52 -10.36
C LYS A 64 8.56 -17.30 -9.76
N THR A 65 8.96 -16.04 -9.62
CA THR A 65 10.20 -15.65 -8.95
C THR A 65 9.86 -14.85 -7.69
N TRP A 66 10.53 -15.15 -6.57
CA TRP A 66 10.38 -14.39 -5.33
C TRP A 66 10.96 -12.98 -5.51
N ARG A 67 10.06 -12.03 -5.73
CA ARG A 67 10.35 -10.60 -5.86
C ARG A 67 9.30 -9.81 -5.13
N PHE A 68 9.70 -8.68 -4.60
CA PHE A 68 8.83 -7.77 -3.89
C PHE A 68 8.85 -6.40 -4.55
N GLN A 69 7.74 -5.70 -4.43
CA GLN A 69 7.63 -4.28 -4.70
C GLN A 69 7.22 -3.56 -3.43
N PHE A 70 7.79 -2.40 -3.21
CA PHE A 70 7.63 -1.61 -2.01
C PHE A 70 7.08 -0.25 -2.38
N ALA A 71 6.17 0.28 -1.58
CA ALA A 71 5.68 1.65 -1.72
C ALA A 71 5.42 2.23 -0.33
N ARG A 72 5.66 3.53 -0.15
CA ARG A 72 5.23 4.22 1.06
C ARG A 72 3.71 4.27 1.10
N ASN A 73 3.14 4.04 2.28
CA ASN A 73 1.69 4.12 2.49
C ASN A 73 1.11 5.44 2.00
N ARG A 74 1.79 6.55 2.33
CA ARG A 74 1.38 7.89 1.91
C ARG A 74 1.31 8.02 0.39
N ASP A 75 2.08 7.29 -0.39
CA ASP A 75 2.06 7.44 -1.85
C ASP A 75 1.01 6.54 -2.53
N LEU A 76 0.32 5.70 -1.76
CA LEU A 76 -0.70 4.80 -2.27
C LEU A 76 -1.96 5.56 -2.74
N PRO A 77 -2.66 5.03 -3.76
CA PRO A 77 -3.88 5.65 -4.27
C PRO A 77 -5.00 5.69 -3.23
N PHE A 78 -5.78 6.76 -3.29
CA PHE A 78 -6.97 6.98 -2.46
C PHE A 78 -8.13 6.05 -2.82
N SER A 79 -9.02 5.83 -1.85
CA SER A 79 -10.32 5.23 -2.12
C SER A 79 -11.15 6.13 -3.03
N LEU A 80 -11.68 5.57 -4.12
CA LEU A 80 -12.60 6.25 -5.04
C LEU A 80 -14.07 5.84 -4.81
N TYR A 81 -14.37 5.24 -3.64
CA TYR A 81 -15.72 4.75 -3.37
C TYR A 81 -16.71 5.91 -3.28
N LYS A 82 -17.67 5.94 -4.19
CA LYS A 82 -18.59 7.08 -4.38
C LYS A 82 -19.48 7.42 -3.18
N LYS A 83 -19.67 6.48 -2.24
CA LYS A 83 -20.46 6.74 -1.03
C LYS A 83 -19.63 7.37 0.09
N TYR A 84 -18.31 7.41 -0.05
CA TYR A 84 -17.45 8.13 0.88
C TYR A 84 -17.45 9.62 0.57
N THR A 85 -17.47 10.40 1.64
CA THR A 85 -17.15 11.83 1.66
C THR A 85 -15.73 12.08 1.17
N SER A 86 -15.42 13.31 0.75
CA SER A 86 -14.08 13.68 0.30
C SER A 86 -13.02 13.45 1.39
N GLU A 87 -13.37 13.69 2.66
CA GLU A 87 -12.49 13.40 3.79
C GLU A 87 -12.15 11.90 3.87
N GLU A 88 -13.17 11.03 3.87
CA GLU A 88 -12.99 9.57 3.92
C GLU A 88 -12.19 9.05 2.72
N GLN A 89 -12.43 9.57 1.52
CA GLN A 89 -11.66 9.20 0.33
C GLN A 89 -10.18 9.57 0.48
N SER A 90 -9.89 10.78 0.97
CA SER A 90 -8.52 11.25 1.18
C SER A 90 -7.79 10.56 2.34
N ALA A 91 -8.54 10.08 3.34
CA ALA A 91 -8.00 9.42 4.52
C ALA A 91 -7.76 7.91 4.32
N LEU A 92 -8.45 7.27 3.37
CA LEU A 92 -8.41 5.83 3.17
C LEU A 92 -7.63 5.44 1.91
N ILE A 93 -6.86 4.35 2.02
CA ILE A 93 -6.17 3.73 0.91
C ILE A 93 -7.17 2.94 0.05
N SER A 94 -6.95 2.92 -1.26
CA SER A 94 -7.72 2.06 -2.18
C SER A 94 -7.55 0.58 -1.82
N SER A 95 -8.66 -0.14 -1.69
CA SER A 95 -8.68 -1.59 -1.43
C SER A 95 -7.87 -2.39 -2.44
N LEU A 96 -7.92 -2.00 -3.72
CA LEU A 96 -7.22 -2.68 -4.79
C LEU A 96 -6.17 -1.75 -5.38
N ILE A 97 -4.91 -2.12 -5.22
CA ILE A 97 -3.78 -1.36 -5.72
C ILE A 97 -3.19 -2.07 -6.93
N ARG A 98 -3.07 -1.36 -8.05
CA ARG A 98 -2.46 -1.88 -9.27
C ARG A 98 -0.96 -2.02 -9.07
N VAL A 99 -0.43 -3.18 -9.45
CA VAL A 99 0.99 -3.51 -9.42
C VAL A 99 1.41 -3.99 -10.80
N THR A 100 2.58 -3.58 -11.27
CA THR A 100 3.10 -3.96 -12.60
C THR A 100 4.52 -4.50 -12.51
N TRP A 101 4.96 -5.23 -13.52
CA TRP A 101 6.38 -5.54 -13.70
C TRP A 101 6.80 -5.22 -15.14
N PRO A 102 7.81 -4.35 -15.36
CA PRO A 102 8.61 -3.63 -14.36
C PRO A 102 7.80 -2.72 -13.41
N PRO A 103 8.32 -2.41 -12.21
CA PRO A 103 7.66 -1.51 -11.27
C PRO A 103 7.35 -0.14 -11.90
N GLN A 104 6.27 0.48 -11.42
CA GLN A 104 5.87 1.85 -11.77
C GLN A 104 5.58 2.60 -10.48
N PRO A 105 5.77 3.94 -10.43
CA PRO A 105 5.43 4.73 -9.26
C PRO A 105 3.99 4.43 -8.76
N PRO A 106 3.77 4.32 -7.44
CA PRO A 106 4.72 4.61 -6.35
C PRO A 106 5.61 3.41 -5.95
N PHE A 107 5.62 2.32 -6.72
CA PHE A 107 6.35 1.12 -6.36
C PHE A 107 7.83 1.14 -6.79
N ASN A 108 8.69 0.69 -5.89
CA ASN A 108 10.12 0.44 -6.11
C ASN A 108 10.43 -1.05 -5.85
N SER A 109 11.42 -1.61 -6.55
CA SER A 109 11.92 -2.97 -6.30
C SER A 109 12.98 -3.04 -5.20
N ASP A 110 13.59 -1.93 -4.82
CA ASP A 110 14.56 -1.85 -3.73
C ASP A 110 13.96 -1.15 -2.51
N LEU A 111 13.86 -1.88 -1.41
CA LEU A 111 13.38 -1.36 -0.13
C LEU A 111 14.34 -0.31 0.45
N ARG A 112 15.65 -0.43 0.21
CA ARG A 112 16.66 0.46 0.82
C ARG A 112 16.48 1.89 0.34
N LEU A 113 16.24 2.08 -0.95
CA LEU A 113 15.97 3.41 -1.53
C LEU A 113 14.81 4.11 -0.81
N LEU A 114 13.71 3.38 -0.54
CA LEU A 114 12.58 3.96 0.18
C LEU A 114 12.90 4.26 1.65
N LEU A 115 13.69 3.41 2.31
CA LEU A 115 14.10 3.66 3.69
C LEU A 115 15.05 4.86 3.79
N ASP A 116 15.99 4.99 2.86
CA ASP A 116 16.90 6.13 2.80
C ASP A 116 16.12 7.44 2.55
N GLU A 117 15.18 7.44 1.60
CA GLU A 117 14.27 8.59 1.37
C GLU A 117 13.45 8.95 2.61
N MET A 118 12.99 7.95 3.37
CA MET A 118 12.26 8.17 4.62
C MET A 118 13.17 8.78 5.69
N LEU A 119 14.38 8.25 5.88
CA LEU A 119 15.34 8.78 6.85
C LEU A 119 15.73 10.23 6.52
N GLU A 120 15.98 10.54 5.25
CA GLU A 120 16.28 11.90 4.78
C GLU A 120 15.12 12.87 5.02
N ALA A 121 13.88 12.39 4.88
CA ALA A 121 12.67 13.17 5.13
C ALA A 121 12.30 13.26 6.63
N GLY A 122 13.04 12.60 7.52
CA GLY A 122 12.69 12.49 8.94
C GLY A 122 11.40 11.71 9.18
N GLU A 123 11.11 10.72 8.34
CA GLU A 123 9.93 9.87 8.38
C GLU A 123 10.25 8.52 9.03
N GLY A 124 9.36 8.08 9.93
CA GLY A 124 9.49 6.85 10.69
C GLY A 124 9.34 7.12 12.19
N SER A 125 8.93 6.12 12.95
CA SER A 125 8.84 6.25 14.41
C SER A 125 10.22 6.01 15.03
N ASP A 126 10.70 6.93 15.85
CA ASP A 126 11.84 6.65 16.71
C ASP A 126 11.38 5.66 17.80
N PRO A 127 12.01 4.48 17.96
CA PRO A 127 11.61 3.54 19.01
C PRO A 127 11.64 4.16 20.42
N SER A 128 12.48 5.20 20.65
CA SER A 128 12.49 5.96 21.89
C SER A 128 11.23 6.81 22.11
N GLU A 129 10.57 7.29 21.05
CA GLU A 129 9.30 8.02 21.14
C GLU A 129 8.12 7.14 21.61
N ILE A 130 8.26 5.82 21.51
CA ILE A 130 7.30 4.82 22.01
C ILE A 130 7.81 4.04 23.22
N GLY A 131 8.90 4.51 23.85
CA GLY A 131 9.43 3.94 25.10
C GLY A 131 10.03 2.54 24.95
N LEU A 132 10.48 2.18 23.75
CA LEU A 132 11.22 0.95 23.48
C LEU A 132 12.71 1.30 23.34
N GLU A 133 13.41 1.38 24.47
CA GLU A 133 14.88 1.37 24.53
C GLU A 133 15.42 -0.06 24.73
#